data_AF-A0A8T5Q693-F1
#
_entry.id   AF-A0A8T5Q693-F1
#
_cell.length_a   1.000
_cell.length_b   1.000
_cell.length_c   1.000
_cell.angle_alpha   90.00
_cell.angle_beta   90.00
_cell.angle_gamma   90.00
#
_symmetry.space_group_name_H-M   'P 1'
#
loop_
_entity.id
_entity.type
_entity.pdbx_description
1 polymer ?
#
loop_
_entity_poly.entity_id
_entity_poly.type
_entity_poly.pdbx_seq_one_letter_code
_entity_poly.pdbx_strand_id
1 'polypeptide(L)'
;MAQDLASYIRQQLKAGYNVNSIRAALLKYGYQQPAIDAAIRQAYAQPQAAKPAVHISPTTIIALTAVFIVVVLGGILAFNFMKGEPAELLGLETTITTTEAMQGDDLEFDVELLDLGAAGRQDVSLRYLIMDANENVVQHKEETAAIETGVPTKAKIRIPSSLAPANYQLKVLARYNGKLATAVETFSVAEAPTPPPTLPEEEEEIPREEEFVVPTEEEREGDLICEDGDPCTTDFLALNECVSRPIIPCCGNGKCETGETYTTCSDDCPKPPPPPPPAPITPTMTTWEKLSNIEQTAFTNPSKAGQQCADITDRVFRDDCYGRVAQASTDEQYCDDIMDQRAEDNCIRSIAKELNDAGMCAKIIKDTIRDNCYMVFATAGRFELCDKLTQPFLKQNCYQLEKLYELQQLGPRG
;
A
#
# COMPACT_ATOMS: atom_id res chain seq x y z
N MET A 1 -11.33 -49.13 54.70
CA MET A 1 -11.66 -48.27 53.54
C MET A 1 -10.47 -47.49 53.00
N ALA A 2 -9.57 -46.93 53.82
CA ALA A 2 -8.41 -46.19 53.30
C ALA A 2 -7.40 -47.03 52.47
N GLN A 3 -7.18 -48.31 52.82
CA GLN A 3 -6.29 -49.20 52.06
C GLN A 3 -6.77 -49.46 50.62
N ASP A 4 -8.08 -49.43 50.38
CA ASP A 4 -8.69 -49.70 49.08
C ASP A 4 -8.53 -48.50 48.13
N LEU A 5 -8.64 -47.29 48.67
CA LEU A 5 -8.44 -46.04 47.92
C LEU A 5 -6.99 -45.86 47.45
N ALA A 6 -6.01 -46.21 48.28
CA ALA A 6 -4.60 -46.11 47.93
C ALA A 6 -4.18 -47.11 46.81
N SER A 7 -4.82 -48.27 46.70
CA SER A 7 -4.63 -49.19 45.55
C SER A 7 -5.22 -48.63 44.27
N TYR A 8 -6.42 -48.07 44.33
CA TYR A 8 -7.06 -47.45 43.16
C TYR A 8 -6.22 -46.29 42.62
N ILE A 9 -5.75 -45.38 43.49
CA ILE A 9 -4.88 -44.26 43.09
C ILE A 9 -3.59 -44.76 42.43
N ARG A 10 -2.95 -45.82 42.96
CA ARG A 10 -1.76 -46.42 42.34
C ARG A 10 -2.03 -46.96 40.94
N GLN A 11 -3.17 -47.61 40.73
CA GLN A 11 -3.54 -48.14 39.42
C GLN A 11 -3.74 -47.01 38.41
N GLN A 12 -4.40 -45.92 38.81
CA GLN A 12 -4.59 -44.74 37.95
C GLN A 12 -3.26 -44.04 37.63
N LEU A 13 -2.35 -43.91 38.61
CA LEU A 13 -1.01 -43.35 38.36
C LEU A 13 -0.21 -44.20 37.37
N LYS A 14 -0.30 -45.54 37.45
CA LYS A 14 0.33 -46.46 36.48
C LYS A 14 -0.27 -46.35 35.07
N ALA A 15 -1.55 -45.98 34.96
CA ALA A 15 -2.21 -45.71 33.69
C ALA A 15 -1.92 -44.31 33.13
N GLY A 16 -1.10 -43.49 33.79
CA GLY A 16 -0.64 -42.18 33.31
C GLY A 16 -1.53 -40.99 33.71
N TYR A 17 -2.54 -41.20 34.56
CA TYR A 17 -3.37 -40.10 35.05
C TYR A 17 -2.59 -39.23 36.04
N ASN A 18 -2.73 -37.90 35.93
CA ASN A 18 -2.10 -36.98 36.87
C ASN A 18 -2.85 -36.95 38.22
N VAL A 19 -2.13 -36.62 39.30
CA VAL A 19 -2.65 -36.63 40.69
C VAL A 19 -3.84 -35.69 40.87
N ASN A 20 -3.83 -34.53 40.20
CA ASN A 20 -4.89 -33.52 40.34
C ASN A 20 -6.20 -34.00 39.73
N SER A 21 -6.15 -34.67 38.57
CA SER A 21 -7.31 -35.28 37.91
C SER A 21 -7.90 -36.41 38.77
N ILE A 22 -7.05 -37.25 39.36
CA ILE A 22 -7.49 -38.31 40.28
C ILE A 22 -8.17 -37.69 41.52
N ARG A 23 -7.57 -36.65 42.11
CA ARG A 23 -8.13 -35.92 43.26
C ARG A 23 -9.50 -35.30 42.92
N ALA A 24 -9.61 -34.62 41.79
CA ALA A 24 -10.86 -33.99 41.35
C ALA A 24 -11.97 -35.03 41.12
N ALA A 25 -11.64 -36.17 40.50
CA ALA A 25 -12.57 -37.27 40.30
C ALA A 25 -13.06 -37.84 41.64
N LEU A 26 -12.16 -38.10 42.58
CA LEU A 26 -12.53 -38.64 43.90
C LEU A 26 -13.38 -37.64 44.72
N LEU A 27 -13.10 -36.35 44.65
CA LEU A 27 -13.96 -35.32 45.27
C LEU A 27 -15.38 -35.35 44.67
N LYS A 28 -15.50 -35.52 43.35
CA LYS A 28 -16.80 -35.64 42.66
C LYS A 28 -17.60 -36.86 43.10
N TYR A 29 -16.93 -37.96 43.46
CA TYR A 29 -17.56 -39.17 44.01
C TYR A 29 -17.82 -39.10 45.53
N GLY A 30 -17.64 -37.93 46.16
CA GLY A 30 -17.99 -37.70 47.56
C GLY A 30 -16.92 -38.12 48.57
N TYR A 31 -15.69 -38.42 48.13
CA TYR A 31 -14.60 -38.69 49.05
C TYR A 31 -14.13 -37.40 49.73
N GLN A 32 -13.94 -37.47 51.05
CA GLN A 32 -13.46 -36.32 51.84
C GLN A 32 -11.99 -36.03 51.53
N GLN A 33 -11.65 -34.75 51.37
CA GLN A 33 -10.30 -34.30 50.98
C GLN A 33 -9.17 -34.88 51.87
N PRO A 34 -9.29 -34.93 53.22
CA PRO A 34 -8.25 -35.52 54.06
C PRO A 34 -8.00 -37.01 53.79
N ALA A 35 -9.04 -37.76 53.41
CA ALA A 35 -8.92 -39.18 53.09
C ALA A 35 -8.23 -39.40 51.73
N ILE A 36 -8.51 -38.53 50.75
CA ILE A 36 -7.82 -38.53 49.45
C ILE A 36 -6.32 -38.25 49.66
N ASP A 37 -5.98 -37.22 50.43
CA ASP A 37 -4.58 -36.83 50.67
C ASP A 37 -3.80 -37.89 51.48
N ALA A 38 -4.46 -38.56 52.43
CA ALA A 38 -3.88 -39.70 53.13
C ALA A 38 -3.61 -40.89 52.18
N ALA A 39 -4.56 -41.20 51.28
CA ALA A 39 -4.42 -42.29 50.32
C ALA A 39 -3.38 -41.99 49.23
N ILE A 40 -3.26 -40.74 48.77
CA ILE A 40 -2.20 -40.30 47.86
C ILE A 40 -0.83 -40.50 48.52
N ARG A 41 -0.63 -40.03 49.76
CA ARG A 41 0.63 -40.24 50.47
C ARG A 41 0.97 -41.71 50.63
N GLN A 42 -0.01 -42.55 50.96
CA GLN A 42 0.17 -43.99 51.05
C GLN A 42 0.50 -44.65 49.70
N ALA A 43 -0.07 -44.16 48.60
CA ALA A 43 0.23 -44.62 47.24
C ALA A 43 1.69 -44.35 46.84
N TYR A 44 2.26 -43.22 47.30
CA TYR A 44 3.67 -42.86 47.07
C TYR A 44 4.65 -43.48 48.06
N ALA A 45 4.20 -43.80 49.27
CA ALA A 45 5.06 -44.32 50.34
C ALA A 45 5.46 -45.81 50.18
N GLN A 46 4.89 -46.55 49.23
CA GLN A 46 5.34 -47.92 49.00
C GLN A 46 6.75 -47.93 48.38
N PRO A 47 7.71 -48.66 48.98
CA PRO A 47 9.01 -48.85 48.39
C PRO A 47 8.82 -49.48 47.01
N GLN A 48 9.28 -48.81 45.96
CA GLN A 48 9.35 -49.41 44.64
C GLN A 48 10.08 -50.73 44.81
N ALA A 49 9.38 -51.85 44.59
CA ALA A 49 9.98 -53.18 44.61
C ALA A 49 11.28 -53.09 43.82
N ALA A 50 12.39 -53.38 44.50
CA ALA A 50 13.74 -53.16 44.01
C ALA A 50 13.79 -53.60 42.55
N LYS A 51 14.01 -52.62 41.65
CA LYS A 51 14.21 -52.91 40.23
C LYS A 51 15.29 -54.00 40.17
N PRO A 52 15.08 -55.12 39.45
CA PRO A 52 16.09 -56.14 39.34
C PRO A 52 17.39 -55.46 38.92
N ALA A 53 18.45 -55.62 39.72
CA ALA A 53 19.74 -55.03 39.46
C ALA A 53 20.25 -55.61 38.15
N VAL A 54 20.03 -54.90 37.05
CA VAL A 54 20.63 -55.22 35.76
C VAL A 54 22.11 -54.93 35.94
N HIS A 55 22.91 -55.98 36.05
CA HIS A 55 24.36 -55.89 36.12
C HIS A 55 24.88 -55.51 34.73
N ILE A 56 24.80 -54.21 34.40
CA ILE A 56 25.33 -53.68 33.14
C ILE A 56 26.84 -53.59 33.30
N SER A 57 27.61 -54.35 32.51
CA SER A 57 29.06 -54.30 32.57
C SER A 57 29.57 -52.91 32.17
N PRO A 58 30.68 -52.43 32.74
CA PRO A 58 31.21 -51.09 32.47
C PRO A 58 31.44 -50.82 30.97
N THR A 59 31.77 -51.86 30.21
CA THR A 59 31.92 -51.83 28.75
C THR A 59 30.63 -51.47 28.01
N THR A 60 29.48 -51.96 28.47
CA THR A 60 28.17 -51.67 27.86
C THR A 60 27.73 -50.24 28.16
N ILE A 61 28.12 -49.69 29.32
CA ILE A 61 27.85 -48.29 29.67
C ILE A 61 28.63 -47.35 28.75
N ILE A 62 29.90 -47.64 28.48
CA ILE A 62 30.74 -46.84 27.58
C ILE A 62 30.21 -46.90 26.13
N ALA A 63 29.80 -48.08 25.67
CA ALA A 63 29.22 -48.24 24.34
C ALA A 63 27.89 -47.48 24.18
N LEU A 64 27.00 -47.56 25.18
CA LEU A 64 25.72 -46.84 25.16
C LEU A 64 25.90 -45.32 25.24
N THR A 65 26.86 -44.83 26.02
CA THR A 65 27.17 -43.39 26.09
C THR A 65 27.76 -42.88 24.78
N ALA A 66 28.65 -43.63 24.14
CA ALA A 66 29.19 -43.25 22.82
C ALA A 66 28.09 -43.18 21.74
N VAL A 67 27.19 -44.17 21.69
CA VAL A 67 26.05 -44.16 20.75
C VAL A 67 25.12 -42.98 21.04
N PHE A 68 24.84 -42.69 22.31
CA PHE A 68 23.99 -41.56 22.69
C PHE A 68 24.61 -40.22 22.26
N ILE A 69 25.91 -40.03 22.44
CA ILE A 69 26.62 -38.81 22.00
C ILE A 69 26.53 -38.65 20.47
N VAL A 70 26.71 -39.71 19.70
CA VAL A 70 26.61 -39.67 18.23
C VAL A 70 25.18 -39.34 17.78
N VAL A 71 24.16 -39.92 18.42
CA VAL A 71 22.76 -39.63 18.10
C VAL A 71 22.39 -38.19 18.47
N VAL A 72 22.86 -37.70 19.61
CA VAL A 72 22.60 -36.32 20.05
C VAL A 72 23.32 -35.32 19.15
N LEU A 73 24.61 -35.53 18.84
CA LEU A 73 25.36 -34.64 17.94
C LEU A 73 24.83 -34.69 16.52
N GLY A 74 24.49 -35.87 16.01
CA GLY A 74 23.84 -36.04 14.71
C GLY A 74 22.46 -35.40 14.67
N GLY A 75 21.69 -35.51 15.75
CA GLY A 75 20.40 -34.84 15.91
C GLY A 75 20.52 -33.32 15.97
N ILE A 76 21.51 -32.77 16.69
CA ILE A 76 21.78 -31.33 16.75
C ILE A 76 22.24 -30.80 15.38
N LEU A 77 23.12 -31.53 14.69
CA LEU A 77 23.56 -31.17 13.34
C LEU A 77 22.40 -31.21 12.35
N ALA A 78 21.59 -32.28 12.35
CA ALA A 78 20.41 -32.39 11.49
C ALA A 78 19.34 -31.34 11.83
N PHE A 79 19.14 -31.01 13.11
CA PHE A 79 18.21 -29.98 13.55
C PHE A 79 18.66 -28.58 13.14
N ASN A 80 19.97 -28.28 13.25
CA ASN A 80 20.51 -27.03 12.74
C ASN A 80 20.47 -26.94 11.21
N PHE A 81 20.59 -28.08 10.50
CA PHE A 81 20.47 -28.13 9.04
C PHE A 81 19.00 -28.07 8.55
N MET A 82 18.04 -28.51 9.37
CA MET A 82 16.60 -28.45 9.06
C MET A 82 15.90 -27.19 9.60
N LYS A 83 16.59 -26.33 10.37
CA LYS A 83 16.17 -24.94 10.58
C LYS A 83 16.45 -24.10 9.34
N GLY A 84 15.87 -24.50 8.20
CA GLY A 84 15.50 -23.51 7.21
C GLY A 84 14.44 -22.66 7.89
N GLU A 85 14.71 -21.35 8.07
CA GLU A 85 13.64 -20.43 8.45
C GLU A 85 12.50 -20.67 7.46
N PRO A 86 11.28 -21.04 7.92
CA PRO A 86 10.16 -21.14 7.01
C PRO A 86 10.08 -19.77 6.38
N ALA A 87 10.34 -19.72 5.07
CA ALA A 87 10.18 -18.50 4.32
C ALA A 87 8.70 -18.15 4.43
N GLU A 88 8.36 -17.28 5.38
CA GLU A 88 7.10 -16.56 5.43
C GLU A 88 7.09 -15.66 4.19
N LEU A 89 6.87 -16.27 3.03
CA LEU A 89 6.59 -15.61 1.78
C LEU A 89 5.19 -15.06 1.95
N LEU A 90 5.09 -13.74 2.09
CA LEU A 90 3.81 -13.06 2.01
C LEU A 90 3.27 -13.32 0.60
N GLY A 91 2.28 -14.20 0.48
CA GLY A 91 1.59 -14.41 -0.78
C GLY A 91 0.55 -13.31 -0.94
N LEU A 92 0.42 -12.80 -2.16
CA LEU A 92 -0.61 -11.85 -2.53
C LEU A 92 -1.27 -12.41 -3.78
N GLU A 93 -2.58 -12.62 -3.71
CA GLU A 93 -3.40 -13.00 -4.84
C GLU A 93 -4.38 -11.87 -5.13
N THR A 94 -4.71 -11.68 -6.40
CA THR A 94 -5.64 -10.64 -6.84
C THR A 94 -6.53 -11.21 -7.93
N THR A 95 -7.83 -10.97 -7.83
CA THR A 95 -8.80 -11.47 -8.82
C THR A 95 -9.69 -10.32 -9.27
N ILE A 96 -9.68 -10.03 -10.57
CA ILE A 96 -10.52 -8.97 -11.15
C ILE A 96 -11.94 -9.51 -11.31
N THR A 97 -12.95 -8.72 -10.89
CA THR A 97 -14.36 -9.15 -10.95
C THR A 97 -14.90 -9.10 -12.38
N THR A 98 -14.51 -8.09 -13.15
CA THR A 98 -14.91 -7.86 -14.54
C THR A 98 -13.68 -7.64 -15.41
N THR A 99 -13.40 -8.59 -16.31
CA THR A 99 -12.22 -8.53 -17.20
C THR A 99 -12.32 -7.44 -18.27
N GLU A 100 -13.51 -6.88 -18.48
CA GLU A 100 -13.77 -5.76 -19.38
C GLU A 100 -14.39 -4.61 -18.57
N ALA A 101 -13.83 -3.41 -18.69
CA ALA A 101 -14.29 -2.22 -17.97
C ALA A 101 -14.36 -1.00 -18.91
N MET A 102 -15.29 -0.09 -18.67
CA MET A 102 -15.43 1.11 -19.50
C MET A 102 -14.52 2.23 -19.00
N GLN A 103 -14.14 3.12 -19.92
CA GLN A 103 -13.46 4.38 -19.58
C GLN A 103 -14.28 5.17 -18.55
N GLY A 104 -13.66 5.60 -17.45
CA GLY A 104 -14.31 6.41 -16.41
C GLY A 104 -14.97 5.63 -15.27
N ASP A 105 -15.16 4.31 -15.43
CA ASP A 105 -15.75 3.41 -14.44
C ASP A 105 -14.74 2.96 -13.37
N ASP A 106 -15.27 2.37 -12.28
CA ASP A 106 -14.46 1.74 -11.25
C ASP A 106 -14.17 0.27 -11.60
N LEU A 107 -12.89 -0.10 -11.61
CA LEU A 107 -12.46 -1.49 -11.68
C LEU A 107 -12.54 -2.11 -10.28
N GLU A 108 -13.39 -3.13 -10.12
CA GLU A 108 -13.54 -3.89 -8.87
C GLU A 108 -12.72 -5.19 -8.90
N PHE A 109 -12.00 -5.45 -7.82
CA PHE A 109 -11.15 -6.64 -7.67
C PHE A 109 -11.04 -7.06 -6.20
N ASP A 110 -10.79 -8.34 -6.00
CA ASP A 110 -10.53 -8.93 -4.69
C ASP A 110 -9.03 -9.01 -4.44
N VAL A 111 -8.60 -8.66 -3.23
CA VAL A 111 -7.20 -8.75 -2.78
C VAL A 111 -7.14 -9.75 -1.64
N GLU A 112 -6.39 -10.83 -1.80
CA GLU A 112 -6.21 -11.87 -0.78
C GLU A 112 -4.75 -11.97 -0.37
N LEU A 113 -4.49 -11.90 0.94
CA LEU A 113 -3.17 -12.10 1.50
C LEU A 113 -3.05 -13.52 2.04
N LEU A 114 -2.11 -14.26 1.46
CA LEU A 114 -1.77 -15.62 1.83
C LEU A 114 -0.59 -15.59 2.81
N ASP A 115 -0.58 -16.55 3.74
CA ASP A 115 0.58 -16.83 4.60
C ASP A 115 1.05 -15.68 5.52
N LEU A 116 0.15 -14.80 5.98
CA LEU A 116 0.41 -13.75 6.98
C LEU A 116 0.73 -14.28 8.40
N GLY A 117 0.77 -15.59 8.59
CA GLY A 117 0.90 -16.24 9.90
C GLY A 117 -0.39 -16.24 10.72
N ALA A 118 -0.35 -16.87 11.90
CA ALA A 118 -1.52 -17.19 12.73
C ALA A 118 -2.12 -16.00 13.53
N ALA A 119 -1.84 -14.75 13.19
CA ALA A 119 -2.06 -13.62 14.11
C ALA A 119 -2.87 -12.46 13.52
N GLY A 120 -4.20 -12.58 13.59
CA GLY A 120 -5.15 -11.47 13.70
C GLY A 120 -5.26 -10.50 12.52
N ARG A 121 -6.05 -9.45 12.70
CA ARG A 121 -6.14 -8.30 11.78
C ARG A 121 -4.82 -7.56 11.77
N GLN A 122 -4.28 -7.33 10.58
CA GLN A 122 -3.05 -6.57 10.39
C GLN A 122 -3.30 -5.39 9.47
N ASP A 123 -2.70 -4.25 9.80
CA ASP A 123 -2.72 -3.08 8.91
C ASP A 123 -1.71 -3.29 7.79
N VAL A 124 -2.20 -3.35 6.56
CA VAL A 124 -1.41 -3.56 5.35
C VAL A 124 -1.51 -2.32 4.48
N SER A 125 -0.37 -1.83 4.02
CA SER A 125 -0.34 -0.74 3.05
C SER A 125 -0.44 -1.33 1.64
N LEU A 126 -1.53 -1.02 0.96
CA LEU A 126 -1.81 -1.46 -0.40
C LEU A 126 -1.59 -0.32 -1.39
N ARG A 127 -0.97 -0.64 -2.52
CA ARG A 127 -0.81 0.26 -3.66
C ARG A 127 -1.26 -0.44 -4.93
N TYR A 128 -2.22 0.16 -5.62
CA TYR A 128 -2.81 -0.33 -6.86
C TYR A 128 -2.29 0.50 -8.02
N LEU A 129 -1.79 -0.15 -9.07
CA LEU A 129 -1.26 0.49 -10.27
C LEU A 129 -2.01 -0.09 -11.49
N ILE A 130 -2.57 0.78 -12.33
CA ILE A 130 -2.97 0.40 -13.69
C ILE A 130 -1.79 0.72 -14.60
N MET A 131 -1.35 -0.24 -15.39
CA MET A 131 -0.21 -0.14 -16.29
C MET A 131 -0.63 -0.49 -17.72
N ASP A 132 -0.05 0.20 -18.71
CA ASP A 132 -0.21 -0.14 -20.12
C ASP A 132 0.66 -1.34 -20.54
N ALA A 133 0.62 -1.71 -21.82
CA ALA A 133 1.42 -2.81 -22.38
C ALA A 133 2.94 -2.58 -22.32
N ASN A 134 3.39 -1.35 -22.07
CA ASN A 134 4.80 -0.98 -21.91
C ASN A 134 5.19 -0.82 -20.43
N GLU A 135 4.34 -1.28 -19.51
CA GLU A 135 4.50 -1.14 -18.06
C GLU A 135 4.47 0.32 -17.54
N ASN A 136 4.01 1.29 -18.36
CA ASN A 136 3.86 2.66 -17.88
C ASN A 136 2.66 2.75 -16.96
N VAL A 137 2.84 3.36 -15.78
CA VAL A 137 1.74 3.59 -14.83
C VAL A 137 0.83 4.69 -15.38
N VAL A 138 -0.40 4.32 -15.72
CA VAL A 138 -1.43 5.26 -16.22
C VAL A 138 -2.35 5.76 -15.11
N GLN A 139 -2.49 4.99 -14.02
CA GLN A 139 -3.28 5.38 -12.85
C GLN A 139 -2.77 4.66 -11.61
N HIS A 140 -2.88 5.30 -10.43
CA HIS A 140 -2.57 4.65 -9.17
C HIS A 140 -3.48 5.08 -8.02
N LYS A 141 -3.58 4.24 -6.99
CA LYS A 141 -4.27 4.51 -5.74
C LYS A 141 -3.53 3.82 -4.58
N GLU A 142 -3.46 4.47 -3.43
CA GLU A 142 -2.87 3.90 -2.20
C GLU A 142 -3.92 3.91 -1.09
N GLU A 143 -3.95 2.86 -0.28
CA GLU A 143 -4.78 2.78 0.92
C GLU A 143 -4.16 1.87 1.99
N THR A 144 -4.58 2.06 3.23
CA THR A 144 -4.25 1.14 4.34
C THR A 144 -5.49 0.33 4.66
N ALA A 145 -5.37 -0.99 4.62
CA ALA A 145 -6.46 -1.91 4.90
C ALA A 145 -6.11 -2.82 6.09
N ALA A 146 -7.05 -2.95 7.03
CA ALA A 146 -6.95 -3.95 8.10
C ALA A 146 -7.43 -5.29 7.56
N ILE A 147 -6.51 -6.16 7.14
CA ILE A 147 -6.83 -7.42 6.45
C ILE A 147 -6.66 -8.60 7.42
N GLU A 148 -7.60 -9.55 7.34
CA GLU A 148 -7.50 -10.87 7.97
C GLU A 148 -6.93 -11.88 6.96
N THR A 149 -5.99 -12.71 7.39
CA THR A 149 -5.36 -13.74 6.54
C THR A 149 -6.41 -14.66 5.90
N GLY A 150 -6.33 -14.83 4.58
CA GLY A 150 -7.23 -15.73 3.83
C GLY A 150 -8.68 -15.24 3.69
N VAL A 151 -8.95 -13.95 3.96
CA VAL A 151 -10.23 -13.32 3.64
C VAL A 151 -10.01 -12.32 2.50
N PRO A 152 -10.56 -12.57 1.29
CA PRO A 152 -10.45 -11.62 0.20
C PRO A 152 -11.13 -10.30 0.57
N THR A 153 -10.42 -9.20 0.35
CA THR A 153 -10.89 -7.83 0.60
C THR A 153 -11.20 -7.15 -0.74
N LYS A 154 -12.41 -6.59 -0.87
CA LYS A 154 -12.82 -5.87 -2.07
C LYS A 154 -12.14 -4.50 -2.15
N ALA A 155 -11.48 -4.24 -3.27
CA ALA A 155 -10.88 -2.97 -3.60
C ALA A 155 -11.44 -2.41 -4.91
N LYS A 156 -11.33 -1.08 -5.07
CA LYS A 156 -11.76 -0.37 -6.28
C LYS A 156 -10.72 0.65 -6.70
N ILE A 157 -10.51 0.78 -8.01
CA ILE A 157 -9.72 1.83 -8.63
C ILE A 157 -10.43 2.40 -9.85
N ARG A 158 -10.53 3.73 -9.92
CA ARG A 158 -11.20 4.42 -11.03
C ARG A 158 -10.33 4.46 -12.28
N ILE A 159 -10.86 3.97 -13.39
CA ILE A 159 -10.22 4.01 -14.71
C ILE A 159 -10.34 5.43 -15.28
N PRO A 160 -9.23 6.09 -15.65
CA PRO A 160 -9.28 7.39 -16.30
C PRO A 160 -10.13 7.37 -17.58
N SER A 161 -10.98 8.38 -17.78
CA SER A 161 -11.79 8.50 -18.99
C SER A 161 -10.97 8.75 -20.26
N SER A 162 -9.71 9.12 -20.12
CA SER A 162 -8.77 9.37 -21.22
C SER A 162 -8.01 8.11 -21.68
N LEU A 163 -8.20 6.95 -21.04
CA LEU A 163 -7.49 5.73 -21.44
C LEU A 163 -7.98 5.23 -22.80
N ALA A 164 -7.08 4.98 -23.75
CA ALA A 164 -7.46 4.37 -25.02
C ALA A 164 -7.97 2.92 -24.82
N PRO A 165 -8.92 2.43 -25.63
CA PRO A 165 -9.36 1.03 -25.58
C PRO A 165 -8.20 0.08 -25.89
N ALA A 166 -7.79 -0.73 -24.91
CA ALA A 166 -6.65 -1.65 -25.00
C ALA A 166 -6.64 -2.65 -23.82
N ASN A 167 -5.65 -3.55 -23.81
CA ASN A 167 -5.36 -4.40 -22.65
C ASN A 167 -4.41 -3.68 -21.69
N TYR A 168 -4.73 -3.72 -20.40
CA TYR A 168 -3.98 -3.12 -19.31
C TYR A 168 -3.68 -4.17 -18.24
N GLN A 169 -2.74 -3.84 -17.36
CA GLN A 169 -2.38 -4.65 -16.20
C GLN A 169 -2.75 -3.92 -14.91
N LEU A 170 -3.39 -4.62 -13.98
CA LEU A 170 -3.56 -4.20 -12.60
C LEU A 170 -2.44 -4.84 -11.77
N LYS A 171 -1.52 -4.03 -11.27
CA LYS A 171 -0.46 -4.46 -10.34
C LYS A 171 -0.78 -3.99 -8.93
N VAL A 172 -0.90 -4.94 -8.01
CA VAL A 172 -1.16 -4.70 -6.59
C VAL A 172 0.12 -4.96 -5.82
N LEU A 173 0.52 -4.01 -4.99
CA LEU A 173 1.66 -4.09 -4.08
C LEU A 173 1.16 -4.04 -2.64
N ALA A 174 1.52 -5.05 -1.84
CA ALA A 174 1.19 -5.09 -0.42
C ALA A 174 2.45 -5.00 0.42
N ARG A 175 2.53 -4.00 1.30
CA ARG A 175 3.62 -3.84 2.27
C ARG A 175 3.13 -4.18 3.67
N TYR A 176 3.81 -5.14 4.29
CA TYR A 176 3.53 -5.60 5.65
C TYR A 176 4.82 -6.03 6.34
N ASN A 177 5.08 -5.55 7.56
CA ASN A 177 6.29 -5.84 8.34
C ASN A 177 7.61 -5.71 7.57
N GLY A 178 7.70 -4.71 6.68
CA GLY A 178 8.88 -4.48 5.83
C GLY A 178 9.03 -5.46 4.66
N LYS A 179 8.14 -6.46 4.54
CA LYS A 179 8.04 -7.34 3.38
C LYS A 179 7.14 -6.70 2.33
N LEU A 180 7.41 -7.00 1.07
CA LEU A 180 6.64 -6.56 -0.09
C LEU A 180 6.15 -7.81 -0.84
N ALA A 181 4.84 -7.89 -1.05
CA ALA A 181 4.24 -8.86 -1.96
C ALA A 181 3.66 -8.15 -3.18
N THR A 182 3.56 -8.85 -4.31
CA THR A 182 3.10 -8.27 -5.58
C THR A 182 2.24 -9.28 -6.32
N ALA A 183 1.11 -8.82 -6.85
CA ALA A 183 0.22 -9.56 -7.74
C ALA A 183 -0.04 -8.73 -9.01
N VAL A 184 -0.22 -9.39 -10.14
CA VAL A 184 -0.48 -8.75 -11.43
C VAL A 184 -1.58 -9.50 -12.15
N GLU A 185 -2.61 -8.77 -12.59
CA GLU A 185 -3.73 -9.29 -13.37
C GLU A 185 -3.96 -8.45 -14.62
N THR A 186 -4.53 -9.04 -15.68
CA THR A 186 -4.82 -8.32 -16.93
C THR A 186 -6.31 -8.08 -17.13
N PHE A 187 -6.67 -6.91 -17.66
CA PHE A 187 -8.04 -6.57 -18.05
C PHE A 187 -8.06 -5.72 -19.33
N SER A 188 -9.22 -5.64 -19.99
CA SER A 188 -9.44 -4.85 -21.19
C SER A 188 -10.27 -3.61 -20.88
N VAL A 189 -9.90 -2.47 -21.45
CA VAL A 189 -10.70 -1.25 -21.42
C VAL A 189 -11.46 -1.12 -22.73
N ALA A 190 -12.78 -1.04 -22.65
CA ALA A 190 -13.66 -0.79 -23.78
C ALA A 190 -13.88 0.72 -23.99
N GLU A 191 -14.15 1.11 -25.23
CA GLU A 191 -14.58 2.48 -25.54
C GLU A 191 -15.92 2.74 -24.85
N ALA A 192 -16.07 3.93 -24.25
CA ALA A 192 -17.37 4.33 -23.71
C ALA A 192 -18.40 4.23 -24.84
N PRO A 193 -19.60 3.65 -24.60
CA PRO A 193 -20.62 3.60 -25.62
C PRO A 193 -20.86 5.01 -26.12
N THR A 194 -20.61 5.26 -27.40
CA THR A 194 -20.95 6.54 -28.02
C THR A 194 -22.42 6.80 -27.69
N PRO A 195 -22.77 7.93 -27.07
CA PRO A 195 -24.16 8.23 -26.78
C PRO A 195 -24.93 8.01 -28.08
N PRO A 196 -26.05 7.26 -28.05
CA PRO A 196 -26.81 6.98 -29.25
C PRO A 196 -27.02 8.31 -29.97
N PRO A 197 -26.79 8.37 -31.30
CA PRO A 197 -26.91 9.60 -32.05
C PRO A 197 -28.26 10.20 -31.66
N THR A 198 -28.22 11.39 -31.07
CA THR A 198 -29.40 12.08 -30.57
C THR A 198 -30.37 12.09 -31.74
N LEU A 199 -31.40 11.24 -31.69
CA LEU A 199 -32.45 11.25 -32.69
C LEU A 199 -32.96 12.70 -32.68
N PRO A 200 -33.03 13.37 -33.84
CA PRO A 200 -33.50 14.74 -33.89
C PRO A 200 -34.82 14.77 -33.13
N GLU A 201 -34.79 15.52 -32.04
CA GLU A 201 -35.94 15.75 -31.17
C GLU A 201 -37.04 16.27 -32.12
N GLU A 202 -38.06 15.45 -32.33
CA GLU A 202 -39.21 15.78 -33.16
C GLU A 202 -39.84 16.98 -32.45
N GLU A 203 -39.58 18.19 -32.97
CA GLU A 203 -40.12 19.44 -32.43
C GLU A 203 -41.64 19.29 -32.34
N GLU A 204 -42.16 19.08 -31.14
CA GLU A 204 -43.59 19.20 -30.88
C GLU A 204 -43.99 20.64 -31.22
N GLU A 205 -44.77 20.79 -32.29
CA GLU A 205 -45.35 22.05 -32.73
C GLU A 205 -46.14 22.70 -31.58
N ILE A 206 -45.57 23.76 -31.00
CA ILE A 206 -46.28 24.63 -30.06
C ILE A 206 -47.41 25.33 -30.82
N PRO A 207 -48.68 25.29 -30.34
CA PRO A 207 -49.79 26.00 -30.98
C PRO A 207 -49.52 27.50 -30.98
N ARG A 208 -49.41 28.06 -32.19
CA ARG A 208 -49.23 29.47 -32.47
C ARG A 208 -50.46 30.25 -32.00
N GLU A 209 -50.30 31.08 -30.96
CA GLU A 209 -51.33 32.04 -30.54
C GLU A 209 -51.64 33.02 -31.67
N GLU A 210 -52.94 33.26 -31.86
CA GLU A 210 -53.51 34.10 -32.91
C GLU A 210 -53.17 35.58 -32.67
N GLU A 211 -52.34 36.17 -33.53
CA GLU A 211 -52.15 37.62 -33.56
C GLU A 211 -53.22 38.34 -34.38
N PHE A 212 -53.61 39.44 -33.77
CA PHE A 212 -54.66 40.40 -34.04
C PHE A 212 -54.54 41.08 -35.42
N VAL A 213 -55.63 41.05 -36.19
CA VAL A 213 -55.77 41.79 -37.45
C VAL A 213 -56.06 43.26 -37.16
N VAL A 214 -55.25 44.17 -37.72
CA VAL A 214 -55.59 45.60 -37.85
C VAL A 214 -55.57 45.99 -39.33
N PRO A 215 -56.56 46.76 -39.84
CA PRO A 215 -56.79 46.92 -41.28
C PRO A 215 -56.00 48.08 -41.90
N THR A 216 -55.53 47.80 -43.12
CA THR A 216 -55.44 48.63 -44.35
C THR A 216 -55.75 50.13 -44.31
N GLU A 217 -54.85 50.91 -44.91
CA GLU A 217 -55.08 51.96 -45.93
C GLU A 217 -53.69 52.30 -46.53
N GLU A 218 -53.33 51.84 -47.73
CA GLU A 218 -53.62 52.45 -49.04
C GLU A 218 -53.24 53.93 -49.13
N GLU A 219 -51.98 54.22 -49.44
CA GLU A 219 -51.62 55.25 -50.44
C GLU A 219 -50.17 55.09 -50.91
N ARG A 220 -49.98 55.20 -52.22
CA ARG A 220 -48.73 55.06 -52.98
C ARG A 220 -47.70 56.13 -52.59
N GLU A 221 -46.51 55.70 -52.21
CA GLU A 221 -45.23 56.26 -52.70
C GLU A 221 -44.29 55.06 -52.92
N GLY A 222 -43.57 55.04 -54.04
CA GLY A 222 -42.72 53.89 -54.38
C GLY A 222 -41.62 53.72 -53.35
N ASP A 223 -41.70 52.65 -52.56
CA ASP A 223 -40.70 52.29 -51.57
C ASP A 223 -39.34 52.17 -52.26
N LEU A 224 -38.50 53.17 -52.02
CA LEU A 224 -37.12 53.17 -52.47
C LEU A 224 -36.39 52.14 -51.61
N ILE A 225 -36.41 50.87 -52.03
CA ILE A 225 -35.69 49.79 -51.36
C ILE A 225 -34.21 50.08 -51.52
N CYS A 226 -33.59 50.49 -50.42
CA CYS A 226 -32.16 50.67 -50.28
C CYS A 226 -31.58 49.31 -49.89
N GLU A 227 -31.31 48.47 -50.87
CA GLU A 227 -30.57 47.20 -50.71
C GLU A 227 -29.48 47.16 -51.79
N ASP A 228 -28.21 47.21 -51.38
CA ASP A 228 -27.06 47.12 -52.28
C ASP A 228 -26.65 45.67 -52.59
N GLY A 229 -27.26 44.71 -51.88
CA GLY A 229 -27.02 43.27 -52.03
C GLY A 229 -25.70 42.80 -51.42
N ASP A 230 -25.01 43.65 -50.67
CA ASP A 230 -23.81 43.29 -49.91
C ASP A 230 -24.24 42.72 -48.54
N PRO A 231 -23.99 41.43 -48.26
CA PRO A 231 -24.31 40.84 -46.96
C PRO A 231 -23.52 41.46 -45.80
N CYS A 232 -22.49 42.26 -46.11
CA CYS A 232 -21.63 42.95 -45.15
C CYS A 232 -21.99 44.41 -44.92
N THR A 233 -23.12 44.88 -45.42
CA THR A 233 -23.66 46.21 -45.11
C THR A 233 -25.04 46.09 -44.46
N THR A 234 -25.35 47.08 -43.63
CA THR A 234 -26.71 47.37 -43.21
C THR A 234 -27.16 48.60 -43.95
N ASP A 235 -28.16 48.44 -44.81
CA ASP A 235 -28.70 49.49 -45.64
C ASP A 235 -29.91 50.14 -44.97
N PHE A 236 -29.93 51.46 -44.93
CA PHE A 236 -31.07 52.22 -44.45
C PHE A 236 -31.21 53.55 -45.19
N LEU A 237 -32.46 54.00 -45.31
CA LEU A 237 -32.77 55.28 -45.93
C LEU A 237 -32.64 56.42 -44.91
N ALA A 238 -31.71 57.33 -45.12
CA ALA A 238 -31.54 58.53 -44.29
C ALA A 238 -31.70 59.78 -45.16
N LEU A 239 -32.72 60.60 -44.88
CA LEU A 239 -33.01 61.84 -45.64
C LEU A 239 -33.17 61.63 -47.16
N ASN A 240 -33.84 60.55 -47.58
CA ASN A 240 -33.99 60.11 -48.98
C ASN A 240 -32.68 59.73 -49.68
N GLU A 241 -31.57 59.56 -48.96
CA GLU A 241 -30.35 58.96 -49.48
C GLU A 241 -30.20 57.54 -48.91
N CYS A 242 -29.78 56.61 -49.77
CA CYS A 242 -29.46 55.25 -49.37
C CYS A 242 -28.08 55.26 -48.70
N VAL A 243 -28.01 54.89 -47.42
CA VAL A 243 -26.77 54.86 -46.65
C VAL A 243 -26.51 53.43 -46.22
N SER A 244 -25.37 52.88 -46.64
CA SER A 244 -24.89 51.58 -46.20
C SER A 244 -23.87 51.74 -45.07
N ARG A 245 -24.01 50.95 -44.00
CA ARG A 245 -23.05 50.88 -42.89
C ARG A 245 -22.42 49.49 -42.82
N PRO A 246 -21.08 49.38 -42.79
CA PRO A 246 -20.42 48.09 -42.76
C PRO A 246 -20.72 47.35 -41.46
N ILE A 247 -20.99 46.04 -41.57
CA ILE A 247 -21.05 45.09 -40.46
C ILE A 247 -19.61 44.62 -40.19
N ILE A 248 -19.14 44.76 -38.95
CA ILE A 248 -17.79 44.32 -38.54
C ILE A 248 -17.93 43.56 -37.21
N PRO A 249 -17.55 42.27 -37.13
CA PRO A 249 -17.01 41.44 -38.22
C PRO A 249 -18.08 40.99 -39.24
N CYS A 250 -17.71 40.85 -40.52
CA CYS A 250 -18.55 40.25 -41.55
C CYS A 250 -17.85 39.22 -42.43
N CYS A 251 -18.50 38.07 -42.57
CA CYS A 251 -18.09 36.98 -43.45
C CYS A 251 -18.61 37.16 -44.87
N GLY A 252 -17.70 37.10 -45.85
CA GLY A 252 -17.97 37.18 -47.29
C GLY A 252 -17.39 38.42 -47.97
N ASN A 253 -16.67 39.29 -47.24
CA ASN A 253 -16.05 40.50 -47.80
C ASN A 253 -14.58 40.30 -48.25
N GLY A 254 -14.07 39.08 -48.15
CA GLY A 254 -12.70 38.71 -48.50
C GLY A 254 -11.65 39.08 -47.44
N LYS A 255 -12.04 39.47 -46.23
CA LYS A 255 -11.12 39.83 -45.13
C LYS A 255 -11.49 39.10 -43.85
N CYS A 256 -10.55 38.32 -43.30
CA CYS A 256 -10.70 37.71 -41.98
C CYS A 256 -10.59 38.77 -40.87
N GLU A 257 -11.71 39.19 -40.32
CA GLU A 257 -11.82 40.26 -39.33
C GLU A 257 -11.63 39.76 -37.88
N THR A 258 -11.41 40.68 -36.94
CA THR A 258 -11.18 40.31 -35.53
C THR A 258 -12.46 39.71 -34.93
N GLY A 259 -12.40 38.45 -34.51
CA GLY A 259 -13.54 37.70 -33.98
C GLY A 259 -14.03 36.60 -34.92
N GLU A 260 -13.53 36.57 -36.16
CA GLU A 260 -13.78 35.50 -37.11
C GLU A 260 -12.73 34.40 -36.96
N THR A 261 -13.16 33.17 -37.19
CA THR A 261 -12.31 31.99 -37.25
C THR A 261 -12.68 31.20 -38.49
N TYR A 262 -11.82 30.29 -38.95
CA TYR A 262 -12.17 29.41 -40.07
C TYR A 262 -13.50 28.64 -39.88
N THR A 263 -13.92 28.40 -38.63
CA THR A 263 -15.19 27.71 -38.34
C THR A 263 -16.39 28.64 -38.41
N THR A 264 -16.23 29.93 -38.12
CA THR A 264 -17.33 30.92 -38.18
C THR A 264 -17.39 31.66 -39.52
N CYS A 265 -16.27 31.76 -40.23
CA CYS A 265 -16.18 32.32 -41.56
C CYS A 265 -15.13 31.58 -42.42
N SER A 266 -15.55 30.50 -43.09
CA SER A 266 -14.66 29.73 -43.96
C SER A 266 -14.31 30.44 -45.27
N ASP A 267 -15.11 31.43 -45.66
CA ASP A 267 -14.96 32.16 -46.92
C ASP A 267 -13.79 33.16 -46.86
N ASP A 268 -13.63 33.85 -45.72
CA ASP A 268 -12.61 34.89 -45.57
C ASP A 268 -11.42 34.48 -44.71
N CYS A 269 -11.59 33.56 -43.74
CA CYS A 269 -10.50 33.13 -42.88
C CYS A 269 -9.78 31.89 -43.42
N PRO A 270 -8.45 31.85 -43.41
CA PRO A 270 -7.71 30.69 -43.87
C PRO A 270 -7.89 29.51 -42.93
N LYS A 271 -8.02 28.31 -43.50
CA LYS A 271 -7.99 27.06 -42.74
C LYS A 271 -6.72 27.01 -41.90
N PRO A 272 -6.81 26.79 -40.56
CA PRO A 272 -5.61 26.64 -39.75
C PRO A 272 -4.79 25.47 -40.29
N PRO A 273 -3.45 25.58 -40.32
CA PRO A 273 -2.61 24.47 -40.73
C PRO A 273 -2.90 23.26 -39.84
N PRO A 274 -2.88 22.03 -40.40
CA PRO A 274 -3.01 20.85 -39.58
C PRO A 274 -1.94 20.91 -38.47
N PRO A 275 -2.29 20.53 -37.22
CA PRO A 275 -1.31 20.51 -36.15
C PRO A 275 -0.11 19.66 -36.60
N PRO A 276 1.13 20.05 -36.27
CA PRO A 276 2.28 19.22 -36.59
C PRO A 276 2.04 17.81 -36.03
N PRO A 277 2.49 16.76 -36.74
CA PRO A 277 2.39 15.41 -36.21
C PRO A 277 3.00 15.40 -34.80
N PRO A 278 2.35 14.76 -33.82
CA PRO A 278 2.88 14.71 -32.47
C PRO A 278 4.32 14.21 -32.55
N ALA A 279 5.25 14.95 -31.94
CA ALA A 279 6.64 14.54 -31.89
C ALA A 279 6.70 13.08 -31.41
N PRO A 280 7.58 12.23 -31.98
CA PRO A 280 7.70 10.85 -31.55
C PRO A 280 7.84 10.85 -30.02
N ILE A 281 6.87 10.23 -29.37
CA ILE A 281 6.82 10.10 -27.91
C ILE A 281 7.93 9.12 -27.59
N THR A 282 9.17 9.60 -27.47
CA THR A 282 10.21 8.82 -26.80
C THR A 282 9.67 8.58 -25.40
N PRO A 283 9.52 7.31 -24.95
CA PRO A 283 9.00 7.03 -23.62
C PRO A 283 9.92 7.70 -22.61
N THR A 284 9.48 8.86 -22.11
CA THR A 284 10.17 9.57 -21.06
C THR A 284 9.92 8.76 -19.81
N MET A 285 10.95 8.05 -19.37
CA MET A 285 10.90 7.25 -18.15
C MET A 285 10.23 8.06 -17.05
N THR A 286 9.27 7.44 -16.38
CA THR A 286 8.54 8.09 -15.30
C THR A 286 9.52 8.50 -14.20
N THR A 287 9.20 9.54 -13.43
CA THR A 287 10.05 9.97 -12.30
C THR A 287 10.32 8.81 -11.33
N TRP A 288 9.35 7.90 -11.19
CA TRP A 288 9.46 6.70 -10.37
C TRP A 288 10.45 5.66 -10.92
N GLU A 289 10.43 5.39 -12.23
CA GLU A 289 11.43 4.50 -12.85
C GLU A 289 12.84 5.05 -12.70
N LYS A 290 13.00 6.38 -12.83
CA LYS A 290 14.28 7.04 -12.58
C LYS A 290 14.75 6.81 -11.14
N LEU A 291 13.87 7.01 -10.15
CA LEU A 291 14.21 6.76 -8.74
C LEU A 291 14.59 5.30 -8.48
N SER A 292 13.85 4.35 -9.03
CA SER A 292 14.15 2.90 -8.90
C SER A 292 15.53 2.55 -9.48
N ASN A 293 15.87 3.10 -10.65
CA ASN A 293 17.18 2.88 -11.27
C ASN A 293 18.33 3.54 -10.48
N ILE A 294 18.08 4.71 -9.89
CA ILE A 294 19.05 5.38 -9.03
C ILE A 294 19.29 4.56 -7.76
N GLU A 295 18.23 4.00 -7.16
CA GLU A 295 18.34 3.12 -5.99
C GLU A 295 19.19 1.87 -6.30
N GLN A 296 18.97 1.22 -7.44
CA GLN A 296 19.84 0.11 -7.89
C GLN A 296 21.29 0.54 -8.11
N THR A 297 21.49 1.75 -8.65
CA THR A 297 22.84 2.33 -8.82
C THR A 297 23.49 2.60 -7.47
N ALA A 298 22.74 3.00 -6.45
CA ALA A 298 23.27 3.31 -5.12
C ALA A 298 23.98 2.13 -4.46
N PHE A 299 23.52 0.89 -4.68
CA PHE A 299 24.18 -0.31 -4.15
C PHE A 299 25.57 -0.57 -4.74
N THR A 300 25.82 -0.12 -5.98
CA THR A 300 27.09 -0.40 -6.68
C THR A 300 27.99 0.83 -6.80
N ASN A 301 27.40 2.02 -6.88
CA ASN A 301 28.08 3.29 -7.02
C ASN A 301 27.25 4.43 -6.39
N PRO A 302 27.33 4.60 -5.07
CA PRO A 302 26.61 5.65 -4.33
C PRO A 302 26.86 7.05 -4.88
N SER A 303 28.12 7.36 -5.23
CA SER A 303 28.51 8.69 -5.72
C SER A 303 27.81 9.05 -7.03
N LYS A 304 27.73 8.09 -7.97
CA LYS A 304 26.98 8.27 -9.21
C LYS A 304 25.48 8.42 -8.94
N ALA A 305 24.93 7.63 -8.02
CA ALA A 305 23.53 7.72 -7.65
C ALA A 305 23.18 9.10 -7.06
N GLY A 306 24.04 9.64 -6.18
CA GLY A 306 23.90 11.00 -5.64
C GLY A 306 23.94 12.08 -6.72
N GLN A 307 24.80 11.94 -7.74
CA GLN A 307 24.80 12.84 -8.90
C GLN A 307 23.48 12.78 -9.67
N GLN A 308 22.93 11.58 -9.86
CA GLN A 308 21.63 11.42 -10.53
C GLN A 308 20.47 11.97 -9.70
N CYS A 309 20.56 11.95 -8.36
CA CYS A 309 19.60 12.64 -7.51
C CYS A 309 19.65 14.16 -7.70
N ALA A 310 20.83 14.74 -7.86
CA ALA A 310 20.99 16.18 -8.10
C ALA A 310 20.29 16.65 -9.39
N ASP A 311 20.20 15.76 -10.39
CA ASP A 311 19.51 16.04 -11.67
C ASP A 311 17.98 16.07 -11.55
N ILE A 312 17.41 15.69 -10.41
CA ILE A 312 15.96 15.73 -10.18
C ILE A 312 15.51 17.15 -9.82
N THR A 313 14.68 17.74 -10.68
CA THR A 313 14.17 19.11 -10.52
C THR A 313 13.15 19.24 -9.39
N ASP A 314 12.28 18.24 -9.23
CA ASP A 314 11.27 18.26 -8.18
C ASP A 314 11.89 18.00 -6.81
N ARG A 315 11.67 18.94 -5.89
CA ARG A 315 12.28 18.91 -4.56
C ARG A 315 11.90 17.66 -3.75
N VAL A 316 10.64 17.25 -3.79
CA VAL A 316 10.15 16.13 -2.98
C VAL A 316 10.77 14.83 -3.48
N PHE A 317 10.82 14.64 -4.80
CA PHE A 317 11.46 13.47 -5.39
C PHE A 317 12.98 13.46 -5.21
N ARG A 318 13.63 14.63 -5.21
CA ARG A 318 15.07 14.73 -4.94
C ARG A 318 15.40 14.36 -3.50
N ASP A 319 14.65 14.86 -2.54
CA ASP A 319 14.81 14.51 -1.12
C ASP A 319 14.57 13.00 -0.88
N ASP A 320 13.55 12.40 -1.52
CA ASP A 320 13.32 10.94 -1.48
C ASP A 320 14.49 10.16 -2.12
N CYS A 321 15.02 10.66 -3.23
CA CYS A 321 16.17 10.07 -3.92
C CYS A 321 17.40 9.98 -3.00
N TYR A 322 17.78 11.09 -2.38
CA TYR A 322 18.92 11.13 -1.46
C TYR A 322 18.69 10.21 -0.25
N GLY A 323 17.47 10.18 0.30
CA GLY A 323 17.13 9.25 1.38
C GLY A 323 17.34 7.77 1.01
N ARG A 324 16.96 7.37 -0.21
CA ARG A 324 17.18 6.00 -0.72
C ARG A 324 18.66 5.72 -0.95
N VAL A 325 19.41 6.66 -1.52
CA VAL A 325 20.86 6.51 -1.72
C VAL A 325 21.57 6.34 -0.39
N ALA A 326 21.24 7.18 0.60
CA ALA A 326 21.80 7.12 1.93
C ALA A 326 21.52 5.78 2.62
N GLN A 327 20.28 5.28 2.52
CA GLN A 327 19.91 3.98 3.09
C GLN A 327 20.61 2.80 2.39
N ALA A 328 20.62 2.78 1.05
CA ALA A 328 21.22 1.69 0.27
C ALA A 328 22.74 1.61 0.43
N SER A 329 23.40 2.76 0.57
CA SER A 329 24.85 2.87 0.75
C SER A 329 25.29 2.86 2.22
N THR A 330 24.36 3.02 3.16
CA THR A 330 24.61 3.29 4.59
C THR A 330 25.53 4.49 4.85
N ASP A 331 25.57 5.44 3.92
CA ASP A 331 26.38 6.66 4.00
C ASP A 331 25.49 7.85 4.37
N GLU A 332 25.71 8.38 5.57
CA GLU A 332 24.94 9.49 6.13
C GLU A 332 25.13 10.81 5.41
N GLN A 333 26.22 10.98 4.65
CA GLN A 333 26.50 12.24 3.97
C GLN A 333 25.42 12.61 2.95
N TYR A 334 24.74 11.62 2.36
CA TYR A 334 23.62 11.88 1.46
C TYR A 334 22.37 12.40 2.19
N CYS A 335 22.23 12.16 3.50
CA CYS A 335 21.16 12.79 4.27
C CYS A 335 21.35 14.31 4.36
N ASP A 336 22.60 14.80 4.39
CA ASP A 336 22.91 16.23 4.47
C ASP A 336 22.48 17.01 3.21
N ASP A 337 22.28 16.31 2.08
CA ASP A 337 21.79 16.88 0.82
C ASP A 337 20.25 17.01 0.76
N ILE A 338 19.52 16.50 1.78
CA ILE A 338 18.06 16.57 1.86
C ILE A 338 17.63 17.95 2.35
N MET A 339 16.75 18.64 1.60
CA MET A 339 16.35 20.01 1.93
C MET A 339 15.23 20.09 2.97
N ASP A 340 14.32 19.11 3.02
CA ASP A 340 13.30 19.06 4.05
C ASP A 340 13.85 18.47 5.36
N GLN A 341 13.88 19.29 6.42
CA GLN A 341 14.43 18.89 7.73
C GLN A 341 13.79 17.61 8.28
N ARG A 342 12.48 17.42 8.05
CA ARG A 342 11.79 16.23 8.55
C ARG A 342 12.22 15.00 7.74
N ALA A 343 12.42 15.11 6.43
CA ALA A 343 12.96 14.04 5.61
C ALA A 343 14.41 13.71 5.98
N GLU A 344 15.26 14.72 6.20
CA GLU A 344 16.64 14.57 6.68
C GLU A 344 16.68 13.82 8.03
N ASP A 345 15.91 14.28 9.02
CA ASP A 345 15.81 13.66 10.34
C ASP A 345 15.38 12.17 10.24
N ASN A 346 14.48 11.85 9.31
CA ASN A 346 14.06 10.47 9.06
C ASN A 346 15.13 9.65 8.35
N CYS A 347 15.90 10.26 7.44
CA CYS A 347 17.04 9.64 6.76
C CYS A 347 18.09 9.21 7.79
N ILE A 348 18.51 10.12 8.66
CA ILE A 348 19.48 9.85 9.74
C ILE A 348 18.97 8.74 10.67
N ARG A 349 17.68 8.78 11.06
CA ARG A 349 17.06 7.73 11.88
C ARG A 349 17.13 6.35 11.21
N SER A 350 16.86 6.28 9.91
CA SER A 350 16.92 5.02 9.15
C SER A 350 18.34 4.46 9.11
N ILE A 351 19.34 5.31 8.84
CA ILE A 351 20.75 4.88 8.83
C ILE A 351 21.22 4.46 10.22
N ALA A 352 20.85 5.20 11.27
CA ALA A 352 21.13 4.83 12.65
C ALA A 352 20.68 3.39 12.94
N LYS A 353 19.46 3.05 12.52
CA LYS A 353 18.88 1.71 12.69
C LYS A 353 19.67 0.65 11.93
N GLU A 354 19.96 0.88 10.64
CA GLU A 354 20.70 -0.08 9.79
C GLU A 354 22.12 -0.34 10.32
N LEU A 355 22.82 0.71 10.78
CA LEU A 355 24.17 0.60 11.35
C LEU A 355 24.17 0.13 12.82
N ASN A 356 22.99 0.01 13.44
CA ASN A 356 22.81 -0.20 14.87
C ASN A 356 23.58 0.84 15.74
N ASP A 357 23.71 2.08 15.27
CA ASP A 357 24.41 3.17 15.94
C ASP A 357 23.45 4.22 16.51
N ALA A 358 23.11 4.07 17.79
CA ALA A 358 22.30 5.05 18.53
C ALA A 358 22.97 6.43 18.67
N GLY A 359 24.29 6.54 18.46
CA GLY A 359 25.00 7.82 18.47
C GLY A 359 24.49 8.78 17.39
N MET A 360 24.08 8.24 16.24
CA MET A 360 23.54 9.01 15.12
C MET A 360 22.23 9.73 15.47
N CYS A 361 21.41 9.18 16.38
CA CYS A 361 20.19 9.85 16.82
C CYS A 361 20.46 11.24 17.40
N ALA A 362 21.65 11.51 17.94
CA ALA A 362 22.01 12.83 18.47
C ALA A 362 22.08 13.92 17.38
N LYS A 363 22.22 13.55 16.10
CA LYS A 363 22.24 14.49 14.96
C LYS A 363 20.85 14.96 14.56
N ILE A 364 19.80 14.24 14.97
CA ILE A 364 18.41 14.56 14.62
C ILE A 364 17.96 15.83 15.36
N ILE A 365 17.47 16.81 14.60
CA ILE A 365 17.11 18.13 15.13
C ILE A 365 15.75 18.06 15.83
N LYS A 366 14.74 17.43 15.21
CA LYS A 366 13.40 17.40 15.79
C LYS A 366 13.32 16.39 16.94
N ASP A 367 13.13 16.90 18.15
CA ASP A 367 13.04 16.11 19.40
C ASP A 367 12.12 14.90 19.28
N THR A 368 10.96 15.03 18.63
CA THR A 368 10.04 13.90 18.43
C THR A 368 10.62 12.78 17.58
N ILE A 369 11.37 13.11 16.52
CA ILE A 369 12.01 12.10 15.66
C ILE A 369 13.24 11.51 16.37
N ARG A 370 13.99 12.36 17.08
CA ARG A 370 15.15 11.95 17.88
C ARG A 370 14.77 10.96 18.98
N ASP A 371 13.73 11.26 19.76
CA ASP A 371 13.28 10.37 20.82
C ASP A 371 12.78 9.04 20.25
N ASN A 372 12.05 9.08 19.12
CA ASN A 372 11.66 7.86 18.42
C ASN A 372 12.85 7.05 17.90
N CYS A 373 13.93 7.72 17.45
CA CYS A 373 15.18 7.06 17.07
C CYS A 373 15.77 6.29 18.26
N TYR A 374 15.93 6.93 19.43
CA TYR A 374 16.43 6.26 20.64
C TYR A 374 15.54 5.12 21.12
N MET A 375 14.21 5.26 20.99
CA MET A 375 13.26 4.21 21.39
C MET A 375 13.46 2.90 20.60
N VAL A 376 13.86 2.95 19.32
CA VAL A 376 14.17 1.75 18.54
C VAL A 376 15.25 0.91 19.23
N PHE A 377 16.32 1.56 19.70
CA PHE A 377 17.41 0.89 20.40
C PHE A 377 17.04 0.44 21.81
N ALA A 378 16.28 1.26 22.54
CA ALA A 378 15.81 0.89 23.86
C ALA A 378 14.95 -0.38 23.83
N THR A 379 14.08 -0.53 22.82
CA THR A 379 13.30 -1.77 22.63
C THR A 379 14.16 -2.99 22.29
N ALA A 380 15.37 -2.78 21.76
CA ALA A 380 16.37 -3.83 21.54
C ALA A 380 17.22 -4.13 22.79
N GLY A 381 16.89 -3.54 23.96
CA GLY A 381 17.55 -3.79 25.24
C GLY A 381 18.60 -2.76 25.65
N ARG A 382 18.79 -1.68 24.87
CA ARG A 382 19.74 -0.60 25.18
C ARG A 382 19.12 0.50 26.05
N PHE A 383 18.74 0.13 27.27
CA PHE A 383 18.00 1.01 28.19
C PHE A 383 18.83 2.19 28.73
N GLU A 384 20.15 2.19 28.56
CA GLU A 384 21.00 3.36 28.87
C GLU A 384 20.62 4.60 28.06
N LEU A 385 19.88 4.42 26.96
CA LEU A 385 19.40 5.49 26.11
C LEU A 385 18.12 6.16 26.63
N CYS A 386 17.43 5.57 27.61
CA CYS A 386 16.23 6.16 28.21
C CYS A 386 16.50 7.56 28.80
N ASP A 387 17.72 7.79 29.29
CA ASP A 387 18.13 9.08 29.83
C ASP A 387 18.16 10.20 28.78
N LYS A 388 18.43 9.85 27.52
CA LYS A 388 18.54 10.78 26.39
C LYS A 388 17.17 11.23 25.84
N LEU A 389 16.09 10.57 26.24
CA LEU A 389 14.74 10.92 25.82
C LEU A 389 14.29 12.24 26.45
N THR A 390 13.77 13.13 25.63
CA THR A 390 13.29 14.44 26.09
C THR A 390 11.81 14.45 26.44
N GLN A 391 10.99 13.66 25.75
CA GLN A 391 9.56 13.56 26.03
C GLN A 391 9.31 12.73 27.30
N PRO A 392 8.64 13.30 28.33
CA PRO A 392 8.42 12.62 29.60
C PRO A 392 7.70 11.28 29.48
N PHE A 393 6.71 11.20 28.58
CA PHE A 393 5.93 9.99 28.34
C PHE A 393 6.78 8.85 27.76
N LEU A 394 7.57 9.13 26.71
CA LEU A 394 8.46 8.13 26.10
C LEU A 394 9.54 7.69 27.09
N LYS A 395 10.09 8.62 27.87
CA LYS A 395 11.06 8.34 28.92
C LYS A 395 10.51 7.39 29.99
N GLN A 396 9.30 7.65 30.48
CA GLN A 396 8.64 6.78 31.45
C GLN A 396 8.38 5.37 30.88
N ASN A 397 7.91 5.28 29.64
CA ASN A 397 7.67 4.00 28.96
C ASN A 397 8.98 3.20 28.79
N CYS A 398 10.07 3.88 28.45
CA CYS A 398 11.39 3.28 28.30
C CYS A 398 11.86 2.55 29.58
N TYR A 399 11.77 3.21 30.74
CA TYR A 399 12.11 2.56 32.02
C TYR A 399 11.12 1.47 32.46
N GLN A 400 9.86 1.55 32.03
CA GLN A 400 8.91 0.46 32.26
C GLN A 400 9.31 -0.78 31.47
N LEU A 401 9.73 -0.61 30.22
CA LEU A 401 10.25 -1.68 29.38
C LEU A 401 11.52 -2.30 29.99
N GLU A 402 12.43 -1.47 30.51
CA GLU A 402 13.63 -1.94 31.22
C GLU A 402 13.28 -2.88 32.38
N LYS A 403 12.38 -2.46 33.28
CA LYS A 403 11.93 -3.28 34.41
C LYS A 403 11.27 -4.59 33.97
N LEU A 404 10.49 -4.56 32.89
CA LEU A 404 9.88 -5.77 32.34
C LEU A 404 10.94 -6.74 31.79
N TYR A 405 11.96 -6.21 31.12
CA TYR A 405 13.07 -7.00 30.60
C TYR A 405 13.88 -7.65 31.74
N GLU A 406 14.17 -6.91 32.81
CA GLU A 406 14.84 -7.45 34.00
C GLU A 406 14.06 -8.60 34.64
N LEU A 407 12.74 -8.47 34.77
CA LEU A 407 11.88 -9.53 35.33
C LEU A 407 11.88 -10.80 34.48
N GLN A 408 11.96 -10.68 33.16
CA GLN A 408 12.05 -11.83 32.25
C GLN A 408 13.39 -12.57 32.40
N GLN A 409 14.49 -11.84 32.61
CA GLN A 409 15.82 -12.42 32.84
C GLN A 409 15.94 -13.14 34.19
N LEU A 410 15.08 -12.80 35.15
CA LEU A 410 15.00 -13.44 36.47
C LEU A 410 14.11 -14.70 36.50
N GLY A 411 13.79 -15.27 35.33
CA GLY A 411 13.01 -16.51 35.21
C GLY A 411 13.51 -17.65 36.13
N PRO A 412 12.63 -18.58 36.53
CA PRO A 412 12.88 -19.51 37.62
C PRO A 412 14.16 -20.30 37.36
N ARG A 413 15.22 -19.98 38.10
CA ARG A 413 16.40 -20.85 38.21
C ARG A 413 15.92 -22.14 38.87
N GLY A 414 15.70 -23.16 38.04
CA GLY A 414 15.22 -24.48 38.44
C GLY A 414 16.15 -25.21 39.39
#